data_AF-A0A953A518-F1
#
_entry.id   AF-A0A953A518-F1
#
_cell.length_a   1.000
_cell.length_b   1.000
_cell.length_c   1.000
_cell.angle_alpha   90.00
_cell.angle_beta   90.00
_cell.angle_gamma   90.00
#
_symmetry.space_group_name_H-M   'P 1'
#
loop_
_entity.id
_entity.type
_entity.pdbx_description
1 polymer ?
#
loop_
_entity_poly.entity_id
_entity_poly.type
_entity_poly.pdbx_seq_one_letter_code
_entity_poly.pdbx_strand_id
1 'polypeptide(L)'
;MFDPDDDIRRDLQRLETLRHLPPGTYLLDPGAVEERQLLADLLQLPAEQDPVAWLAAHRGPLCARIALHAALDELRGRVVGVRRARWYGFDAPKAGERALLGRLVDLPEESDLFDAIPQHGLAAPDALRATLGRVRQLRGTPDPADARARGASPLLADLLALPEDVDALAWLREERASQGAAMALHRLMEQARPPLHSLQIGPVVQVTFPRAVIRMERGLRVTVDEVAFGKGGTLITVRTRIRARRLPGRGDLHHVLPRWPGFNQLVDDLGHRYLLQHYEGEAGRTLWWATQRMRAAFYPSVAPGATRLTFIASAESIEVAGFRLPGPERPEPERVLLAELPQRSLRWQVAVPARAR
;
A
#
# COMPACT_ATOMS: atom_id res chain seq x y z
N MET A 1 2.89 7.99 6.95
CA MET A 1 2.15 7.76 8.21
C MET A 1 1.22 6.60 7.91
N PHE A 2 1.39 5.48 8.62
CA PHE A 2 0.59 4.26 8.49
C PHE A 2 -0.76 4.55 9.14
N ASP A 3 -1.84 4.55 8.36
CA ASP A 3 -3.20 4.54 8.89
C ASP A 3 -3.70 3.09 8.73
N PRO A 4 -3.77 2.32 9.83
CA PRO A 4 -4.13 0.90 9.78
C PRO A 4 -5.46 0.65 9.08
N ASP A 5 -6.42 1.58 9.21
CA ASP A 5 -7.77 1.41 8.69
C ASP A 5 -7.83 1.64 7.18
N ASP A 6 -7.02 2.56 6.66
CA ASP A 6 -6.90 2.81 5.22
C ASP A 6 -6.14 1.67 4.51
N ASP A 7 -5.11 1.11 5.15
CA ASP A 7 -4.35 -0.02 4.60
C ASP A 7 -5.20 -1.29 4.54
N ILE A 8 -5.96 -1.61 5.60
CA ILE A 8 -6.89 -2.76 5.60
C ILE A 8 -7.95 -2.58 4.52
N ARG A 9 -8.54 -1.39 4.37
CA ARG A 9 -9.54 -1.12 3.32
C ARG A 9 -8.97 -1.37 1.93
N ARG A 10 -7.74 -0.92 1.67
CA ARG A 10 -7.04 -1.15 0.39
C ARG A 10 -6.81 -2.64 0.16
N ASP A 11 -6.39 -3.38 1.18
CA ASP A 11 -6.09 -4.81 1.07
C ASP A 11 -7.36 -5.65 0.85
N LEU A 12 -8.47 -5.29 1.50
CA LEU A 12 -9.79 -5.88 1.24
C LEU A 12 -10.26 -5.61 -0.20
N GLN A 13 -10.12 -4.38 -0.67
CA GLN A 13 -10.45 -4.03 -2.06
C GLN A 13 -9.58 -4.82 -3.06
N ARG A 14 -8.30 -5.03 -2.73
CA ARG A 14 -7.38 -5.82 -3.54
C ARG A 14 -7.78 -7.29 -3.55
N LEU A 15 -8.08 -7.89 -2.40
CA LEU A 15 -8.59 -9.27 -2.31
C LEU A 15 -9.84 -9.44 -3.17
N GLU A 16 -10.78 -8.51 -3.09
CA GLU A 16 -11.99 -8.51 -3.91
C GLU A 16 -11.69 -8.41 -5.41
N THR A 17 -10.65 -7.66 -5.78
CA THR A 17 -10.17 -7.59 -7.18
C THR A 17 -9.59 -8.93 -7.61
N LEU A 18 -8.78 -9.58 -6.76
CA LEU A 18 -8.19 -10.88 -7.05
C LEU A 18 -9.24 -11.98 -7.30
N ARG A 19 -10.35 -11.96 -6.56
CA ARG A 19 -11.49 -12.89 -6.73
C ARG A 19 -12.17 -12.78 -8.09
N HIS A 20 -12.07 -11.63 -8.73
CA HIS A 20 -12.76 -11.31 -9.99
C HIS A 20 -11.79 -11.04 -11.13
N LEU A 21 -10.53 -11.49 -11.02
CA LEU A 21 -9.57 -11.33 -12.12
C LEU A 21 -10.06 -12.05 -13.39
N PRO A 22 -9.68 -11.54 -14.58
CA PRO A 22 -9.88 -12.27 -15.82
C PRO A 22 -9.32 -13.70 -15.74
N PRO A 23 -9.99 -14.71 -16.33
CA PRO A 23 -9.49 -16.07 -16.37
C PRO A 23 -8.10 -16.15 -17.01
N GLY A 24 -7.22 -17.01 -16.48
CA GLY A 24 -5.85 -17.18 -16.98
C GLY A 24 -4.88 -16.06 -16.57
N THR A 25 -5.29 -15.15 -15.68
CA THR A 25 -4.37 -14.16 -15.08
C THR A 25 -3.26 -14.85 -14.30
N TYR A 26 -2.02 -14.47 -14.55
CA TYR A 26 -0.85 -14.99 -13.83
C TYR A 26 -0.42 -14.00 -12.75
N LEU A 27 -0.29 -14.48 -11.51
CA LEU A 27 0.22 -13.70 -10.38
C LEU A 27 1.48 -14.37 -9.84
N LEU A 28 2.32 -13.58 -9.19
CA LEU A 28 3.36 -14.15 -8.34
C LEU A 28 2.71 -14.80 -7.13
N ASP A 29 3.07 -16.06 -6.88
CA ASP A 29 2.60 -16.76 -5.71
C ASP A 29 3.40 -16.36 -4.46
N PRO A 30 2.75 -16.39 -3.28
CA PRO A 30 3.44 -16.37 -2.01
C PRO A 30 4.59 -17.37 -1.92
N GLY A 31 5.66 -16.97 -1.23
CA GLY A 31 6.89 -17.76 -1.15
C GLY A 31 6.70 -19.06 -0.34
N ALA A 32 6.01 -18.98 0.80
CA ALA A 32 5.76 -20.14 1.65
C ALA A 32 4.53 -20.94 1.20
N VAL A 33 4.58 -22.27 1.38
CA VAL A 33 3.46 -23.18 1.06
C VAL A 33 2.21 -22.79 1.83
N GLU A 34 2.37 -22.48 3.12
CA GLU A 34 1.27 -22.11 4.01
C GLU A 34 0.64 -20.78 3.61
N GLU A 35 1.42 -19.83 3.10
CA GLU A 35 0.92 -18.54 2.60
C GLU A 35 0.15 -18.74 1.28
N ARG A 36 0.60 -19.63 0.40
CA ARG A 36 -0.13 -19.99 -0.84
C ARG A 36 -1.48 -20.61 -0.53
N GLN A 37 -1.52 -21.56 0.41
CA GLN A 37 -2.79 -22.15 0.85
C GLN A 37 -3.71 -21.10 1.47
N LEU A 38 -3.17 -20.21 2.30
CA LEU A 38 -3.95 -19.14 2.92
C LEU A 38 -4.56 -18.19 1.88
N LEU A 39 -3.79 -17.83 0.84
CA LEU A 39 -4.31 -17.04 -0.27
C LEU A 39 -5.43 -17.77 -1.01
N ALA A 40 -5.24 -19.06 -1.32
CA ALA A 40 -6.27 -19.87 -1.98
C ALA A 40 -7.58 -19.92 -1.18
N ASP A 41 -7.48 -20.11 0.14
CA ASP A 41 -8.65 -20.11 1.03
C ASP A 41 -9.37 -18.75 1.00
N LEU A 42 -8.63 -17.64 1.07
CA LEU A 42 -9.19 -16.29 1.04
C LEU A 42 -9.89 -15.95 -0.29
N LEU A 43 -9.37 -16.46 -1.41
CA LEU A 43 -9.99 -16.29 -2.71
C LEU A 43 -11.31 -17.06 -2.84
N GLN A 44 -11.46 -18.16 -2.11
CA GLN A 44 -12.69 -18.98 -2.07
C GLN A 44 -13.66 -18.57 -0.97
N LEU A 45 -13.23 -17.72 -0.04
CA LEU A 45 -14.04 -17.27 1.09
C LEU A 45 -15.30 -16.53 0.58
N PRO A 46 -16.51 -16.89 1.06
CA PRO A 46 -17.76 -16.25 0.67
C PRO A 46 -17.73 -14.73 0.89
N ALA A 47 -18.42 -13.99 0.02
CA ALA A 47 -18.41 -12.52 0.03
C ALA A 47 -18.99 -11.92 1.31
N GLU A 48 -19.86 -12.65 2.03
CA GLU A 48 -20.47 -12.19 3.28
C GLU A 48 -19.55 -12.32 4.49
N GLN A 49 -18.47 -13.11 4.39
CA GLN A 49 -17.54 -13.32 5.49
C GLN A 49 -16.44 -12.25 5.51
N ASP A 50 -16.22 -11.64 6.67
CA ASP A 50 -15.09 -10.73 6.90
C ASP A 50 -13.77 -11.53 6.85
N PRO A 51 -12.88 -11.25 5.87
CA PRO A 51 -11.60 -11.93 5.75
C PRO A 51 -10.72 -11.82 6.99
N VAL A 52 -10.70 -10.66 7.67
CA VAL A 52 -9.86 -10.43 8.84
C VAL A 52 -10.38 -11.23 10.03
N ALA A 53 -11.70 -11.20 10.26
CA ALA A 53 -12.32 -12.00 11.31
C ALA A 53 -12.15 -13.51 11.05
N TRP A 54 -12.30 -13.94 9.79
CA TRP A 54 -12.12 -15.34 9.41
C TRP A 54 -10.67 -15.80 9.65
N LEU A 55 -9.68 -15.00 9.26
CA LEU A 55 -8.27 -15.28 9.49
C LEU A 55 -7.94 -15.40 10.98
N ALA A 56 -8.45 -14.47 11.80
CA ALA A 56 -8.24 -14.50 13.25
C ALA A 56 -8.81 -15.79 13.86
N ALA A 57 -10.02 -16.20 13.45
CA ALA A 57 -10.70 -17.37 13.99
C ALA A 57 -10.13 -18.72 13.50
N HIS A 58 -9.76 -18.84 12.23
CA HIS A 58 -9.42 -20.14 11.61
C HIS A 58 -7.94 -20.33 11.32
N ARG A 59 -7.17 -19.23 11.31
CA ARG A 59 -5.75 -19.20 10.89
C ARG A 59 -4.86 -18.48 11.91
N GLY A 60 -5.36 -18.26 13.13
CA GLY A 60 -4.69 -17.56 14.23
C GLY A 60 -3.21 -17.93 14.44
N PRO A 61 -2.81 -19.22 14.50
CA PRO A 61 -1.40 -19.59 14.65
C PRO A 61 -0.49 -19.11 13.51
N LEU A 62 -0.98 -19.16 12.26
CA LEU A 62 -0.24 -18.66 11.10
C LEU A 62 -0.19 -17.13 11.08
N CYS A 63 -1.29 -16.47 11.42
CA CYS A 63 -1.34 -15.01 11.57
C CYS A 63 -0.37 -14.50 12.65
N ALA A 64 -0.30 -15.17 13.80
CA ALA A 64 0.66 -14.86 14.85
C ALA A 64 2.12 -15.06 14.37
N ARG A 65 2.40 -16.14 13.64
CA ARG A 65 3.73 -16.38 13.05
C ARG A 65 4.13 -15.29 12.06
N ILE A 66 3.22 -14.86 11.19
CA ILE A 66 3.44 -13.77 10.23
C ILE A 66 3.70 -12.44 10.97
N ALA A 67 2.89 -12.13 11.98
CA ALA A 67 3.02 -10.89 12.76
C ALA A 67 4.37 -10.82 13.49
N LEU A 68 4.79 -11.91 14.14
CA LEU A 68 6.10 -11.99 14.81
C LEU A 68 7.25 -11.88 13.81
N HIS A 69 7.17 -12.59 12.67
CA HIS A 69 8.16 -12.50 11.61
C HIS A 69 8.32 -11.06 11.12
N ALA A 70 7.22 -10.37 10.83
CA ALA A 70 7.24 -8.99 10.34
C ALA A 70 7.84 -8.01 11.37
N ALA A 71 7.51 -8.17 12.65
CA ALA A 71 8.08 -7.32 13.71
C ALA A 71 9.60 -7.52 13.86
N LEU A 72 10.07 -8.77 13.80
CA LEU A 72 11.50 -9.05 13.85
C LEU A 72 12.23 -8.64 12.57
N ASP A 73 11.58 -8.71 11.41
CA ASP A 73 12.12 -8.21 10.14
C ASP A 73 12.23 -6.67 10.13
N GLU A 74 11.24 -5.96 10.70
CA GLU A 74 11.32 -4.52 10.95
C GLU A 74 12.55 -4.18 11.80
N LEU A 75 12.75 -4.92 12.90
CA LEU A 75 13.90 -4.72 13.79
C LEU A 75 15.23 -4.99 13.06
N ARG A 76 15.31 -6.07 12.29
CA ARG A 76 16.46 -6.40 11.43
C ARG A 76 16.78 -5.26 10.47
N GLY A 77 15.76 -4.72 9.79
CA GLY A 77 15.89 -3.59 8.87
C GLY A 77 16.48 -2.34 9.53
N ARG A 78 16.06 -2.04 10.77
CA ARG A 78 16.62 -0.92 11.56
C ARG A 78 18.09 -1.15 11.94
N VAL A 79 18.43 -2.35 12.44
CA VAL A 79 19.82 -2.70 12.79
C VAL A 79 20.73 -2.61 11.56
N VAL A 80 20.30 -3.16 10.42
CA VAL A 80 21.04 -3.08 9.15
C VAL A 80 21.16 -1.64 8.67
N GLY A 81 20.10 -0.84 8.80
CA GLY A 81 20.10 0.59 8.45
C GLY A 81 21.16 1.39 9.22
N VAL A 82 21.25 1.19 10.54
CA VAL A 82 22.27 1.82 11.39
C VAL A 82 23.68 1.40 10.98
N ARG A 83 23.91 0.10 10.73
CA ARG A 83 25.21 -0.41 10.29
C ARG A 83 25.63 0.21 8.95
N ARG A 84 24.71 0.23 7.99
CA ARG A 84 24.95 0.81 6.67
C ARG A 84 25.25 2.31 6.74
N ALA A 85 24.59 3.05 7.63
CA ALA A 85 24.90 4.46 7.86
C ALA A 85 26.34 4.65 8.39
N ARG A 86 26.77 3.84 9.36
CA ARG A 86 28.17 3.86 9.85
C ARG A 86 29.18 3.56 8.74
N TRP A 87 28.89 2.58 7.88
CA TRP A 87 29.75 2.25 6.74
C TRP A 87 29.96 3.44 5.79
N TYR A 88 28.92 4.25 5.58
CA TYR A 88 29.00 5.48 4.78
C TYR A 88 29.63 6.68 5.52
N GLY A 89 30.16 6.48 6.73
CA GLY A 89 30.81 7.53 7.50
C GLY A 89 29.86 8.51 8.18
N PHE A 90 28.56 8.18 8.28
CA PHE A 90 27.65 8.94 9.12
C PHE A 90 27.93 8.67 10.60
N ASP A 91 27.77 9.70 11.43
CA ASP A 91 27.95 9.62 12.89
C ASP A 91 27.10 8.52 13.53
N ALA A 92 27.42 8.22 14.80
CA ALA A 92 26.72 7.25 15.64
C ALA A 92 25.18 7.33 15.50
N PRO A 93 24.46 6.20 15.64
CA PRO A 93 23.00 6.17 15.55
C PRO A 93 22.39 7.27 16.42
N LYS A 94 21.35 7.93 15.91
CA LYS A 94 20.61 8.96 16.65
C LYS A 94 20.31 8.43 18.06
N ALA A 95 20.40 9.28 19.08
CA ALA A 95 20.22 8.86 20.49
C ALA A 95 18.93 8.05 20.71
N GLY A 96 17.84 8.44 20.03
CA GLY A 96 16.57 7.69 20.01
C GLY A 96 16.71 6.27 19.49
N GLU A 97 17.42 6.07 18.38
CA GLU A 97 17.63 4.79 17.72
C GLU A 97 18.61 3.89 18.50
N ARG A 98 19.65 4.47 19.12
CA ARG A 98 20.57 3.72 19.99
C ARG A 98 19.86 3.15 21.22
N ALA A 99 19.01 3.93 21.89
CA ALA A 99 18.24 3.42 23.02
C ALA A 99 17.07 2.51 22.58
N LEU A 100 16.55 2.68 21.36
CA LEU A 100 15.64 1.68 20.78
C LEU A 100 16.38 0.38 20.47
N LEU A 101 17.63 0.36 20.02
CA LEU A 101 18.26 -0.89 19.56
C LEU A 101 19.18 -1.52 20.63
N GLY A 102 19.54 -0.79 21.68
CA GLY A 102 20.38 -1.30 22.77
C GLY A 102 21.70 -1.84 22.24
N ARG A 103 22.15 -3.01 22.72
CA ARG A 103 23.38 -3.65 22.25
C ARG A 103 23.28 -4.23 20.83
N LEU A 104 22.10 -4.25 20.21
CA LEU A 104 21.93 -4.76 18.84
C LEU A 104 22.74 -3.93 17.82
N VAL A 105 22.94 -2.64 18.08
CA VAL A 105 23.74 -1.77 17.19
C VAL A 105 25.24 -2.05 17.27
N ASP A 106 25.68 -2.76 18.30
CA ASP A 106 27.09 -3.06 18.54
C ASP A 106 27.42 -4.53 18.21
N LEU A 107 26.44 -5.30 17.71
CA LEU A 107 26.67 -6.65 17.21
C LEU A 107 27.63 -6.62 15.99
N PRO A 108 28.53 -7.61 15.85
CA PRO A 108 29.43 -7.73 14.71
C PRO A 108 28.66 -7.92 13.39
N GLU A 109 29.27 -7.59 12.26
CA GLU A 109 28.63 -7.70 10.94
C GLU A 109 28.21 -9.15 10.65
N GLU A 110 29.02 -10.11 11.09
CA GLU A 110 28.85 -11.56 10.95
C GLU A 110 27.83 -12.15 11.96
N SER A 111 27.12 -11.31 12.72
CA SER A 111 26.13 -11.78 13.69
C SER A 111 24.98 -12.56 13.02
N ASP A 112 24.81 -13.79 13.46
CA ASP A 112 23.79 -14.76 13.02
C ASP A 112 22.36 -14.49 13.54
N LEU A 113 22.18 -13.48 14.39
CA LEU A 113 20.94 -13.23 15.16
C LEU A 113 19.66 -13.29 14.30
N PHE A 114 19.73 -12.80 13.07
CA PHE A 114 18.59 -12.71 12.16
C PHE A 114 18.65 -13.69 10.98
N ASP A 115 19.63 -14.60 10.93
CA ASP A 115 19.80 -15.55 9.80
C ASP A 115 18.60 -16.49 9.66
N ALA A 116 17.95 -16.79 10.78
CA ALA A 116 16.72 -17.56 10.83
C ALA A 116 15.50 -16.83 10.24
N ILE A 117 15.60 -15.53 9.93
CA ILE A 117 14.55 -14.73 9.32
C ILE A 117 14.87 -14.58 7.83
N PRO A 118 14.31 -15.44 6.98
CA PRO A 118 14.62 -15.39 5.56
C PRO A 118 14.06 -14.10 4.95
N GLN A 119 14.80 -13.54 3.99
CA GLN A 119 14.32 -12.40 3.19
C GLN A 119 13.09 -12.76 2.34
N HIS A 120 12.96 -14.03 1.97
CA HIS A 120 11.86 -14.57 1.19
C HIS A 120 11.27 -15.80 1.90
N GLY A 121 9.96 -15.77 2.14
CA GLY A 121 9.25 -16.83 2.88
C GLY A 121 9.05 -16.50 4.35
N LEU A 122 8.73 -17.53 5.13
CA LEU A 122 8.29 -17.40 6.52
C LEU A 122 9.14 -18.25 7.46
N ALA A 123 9.80 -17.61 8.42
CA ALA A 123 10.63 -18.30 9.43
C ALA A 123 9.82 -19.32 10.25
N ALA A 124 10.46 -20.40 10.71
CA ALA A 124 9.81 -21.38 11.58
C ALA A 124 9.45 -20.77 12.96
N PRO A 125 8.37 -21.22 13.62
CA PRO A 125 7.94 -20.69 14.92
C PRO A 125 9.04 -20.67 15.99
N ASP A 126 9.78 -21.77 16.14
CA ASP A 126 10.82 -21.88 17.17
C ASP A 126 12.01 -20.97 16.89
N ALA A 127 12.31 -20.76 15.60
CA ALA A 127 13.37 -19.85 15.18
C ALA A 127 12.99 -18.40 15.51
N LEU A 128 11.72 -18.02 15.30
CA LEU A 128 11.21 -16.69 15.69
C LEU A 128 11.26 -16.48 17.20
N ARG A 129 10.86 -17.49 17.99
CA ARG A 129 10.95 -17.45 19.46
C ARG A 129 12.39 -17.28 19.93
N ALA A 130 13.31 -18.08 19.39
CA ALA A 130 14.73 -18.02 19.73
C ALA A 130 15.34 -16.65 19.37
N THR A 131 15.04 -16.11 18.18
CA THR A 131 15.51 -14.78 17.79
C THR A 131 14.96 -13.68 18.70
N LEU A 132 13.66 -13.70 19.02
CA LEU A 132 13.06 -12.72 19.94
C LEU A 132 13.69 -12.80 21.34
N GLY A 133 13.91 -14.00 21.86
CA GLY A 133 14.58 -14.22 23.14
C GLY A 133 15.98 -13.61 23.17
N ARG A 134 16.81 -13.88 22.14
CA ARG A 134 18.15 -13.27 22.02
C ARG A 134 18.08 -11.75 21.89
N VAL A 135 17.12 -11.23 21.12
CA VAL A 135 16.89 -9.78 20.99
C VAL A 135 16.60 -9.13 22.35
N ARG A 136 15.70 -9.72 23.15
CA ARG A 136 15.35 -9.21 24.48
C ARG A 136 16.55 -9.25 25.44
N GLN A 137 17.36 -10.32 25.42
CA GLN A 137 18.58 -10.40 26.25
C GLN A 137 19.61 -9.30 25.91
N LEU A 138 19.74 -8.95 24.64
CA LEU A 138 20.71 -7.94 24.19
C LEU A 138 20.25 -6.51 24.48
N ARG A 139 18.95 -6.28 24.46
CA ARG A 139 18.33 -4.95 24.58
C ARG A 139 17.80 -4.62 25.97
N GLY A 140 17.37 -5.63 26.73
CA GLY A 140 16.47 -5.48 27.87
C GLY A 140 15.01 -5.22 27.45
N THR A 141 14.15 -5.01 28.46
CA THR A 141 12.71 -4.79 28.31
C THR A 141 12.38 -3.31 28.49
N PRO A 142 12.19 -2.52 27.41
CA PRO A 142 11.88 -1.11 27.56
C PRO A 142 10.37 -0.87 27.68
N ASP A 143 10.03 0.32 28.13
CA ASP A 143 8.66 0.82 28.12
C ASP A 143 8.12 0.89 26.66
N PRO A 144 6.96 0.26 26.36
CA PRO A 144 6.29 0.39 25.07
C PRO A 144 6.10 1.83 24.60
N ALA A 145 5.77 2.76 25.50
CA ALA A 145 5.53 4.16 25.14
C ALA A 145 6.82 4.83 24.63
N ASP A 146 7.94 4.58 25.30
CA ASP A 146 9.26 5.06 24.91
C ASP A 146 9.71 4.43 23.57
N ALA A 147 9.50 3.13 23.38
CA ALA A 147 9.80 2.47 22.11
C ALA A 147 9.02 3.06 20.92
N ARG A 148 7.72 3.37 21.12
CA ARG A 148 6.88 4.04 20.11
C ARG A 148 7.34 5.47 19.83
N ALA A 149 7.68 6.24 20.87
CA ALA A 149 8.21 7.60 20.72
C ALA A 149 9.51 7.62 19.88
N ARG A 150 10.28 6.53 19.93
CA ARG A 150 11.50 6.31 19.12
C ARG A 150 11.22 5.71 17.74
N GLY A 151 9.96 5.59 17.37
CA GLY A 151 9.51 5.24 16.04
C GLY A 151 9.34 3.74 15.77
N ALA A 152 9.38 2.86 16.78
CA ALA A 152 8.99 1.46 16.59
C ALA A 152 7.49 1.34 16.27
N SER A 153 7.11 0.35 15.46
CA SER A 153 5.69 0.05 15.28
C SER A 153 5.04 -0.35 16.61
N PRO A 154 3.72 -0.13 16.80
CA PRO A 154 3.03 -0.50 18.02
C PRO A 154 3.19 -1.97 18.40
N LEU A 155 3.21 -2.86 17.41
CA LEU A 155 3.41 -4.30 17.62
C LEU A 155 4.82 -4.63 18.08
N LEU A 156 5.84 -4.06 17.42
CA LEU A 156 7.22 -4.27 17.80
C LEU A 156 7.48 -3.75 19.22
N ALA A 157 6.93 -2.59 19.56
CA ALA A 157 7.03 -2.03 20.91
C ALA A 157 6.44 -2.97 21.97
N ASP A 158 5.22 -3.49 21.74
CA ASP A 158 4.58 -4.44 22.66
C ASP A 158 5.38 -5.75 22.77
N LEU A 159 5.80 -6.33 21.64
CA LEU A 159 6.57 -7.58 21.61
C LEU A 159 7.90 -7.48 22.34
N LEU A 160 8.56 -6.32 22.31
CA LEU A 160 9.82 -6.12 23.02
C LEU A 160 9.62 -5.87 24.52
N ALA A 161 8.42 -5.49 24.94
CA ALA A 161 8.07 -5.23 26.34
C ALA A 161 7.43 -6.43 27.05
N LEU A 162 7.05 -7.48 26.32
CA LEU A 162 6.50 -8.68 26.92
C LEU A 162 7.48 -9.32 27.92
N PRO A 163 6.98 -9.85 29.04
CA PRO A 163 7.77 -10.65 29.97
C PRO A 163 8.48 -11.83 29.28
N GLU A 164 9.62 -12.27 29.82
CA GLU A 164 10.43 -13.35 29.24
C GLU A 164 9.72 -14.71 29.25
N ASP A 165 8.81 -14.93 30.19
CA ASP A 165 8.02 -16.15 30.38
C ASP A 165 6.79 -16.22 29.47
N VAL A 166 6.41 -15.13 28.81
CA VAL A 166 5.25 -15.09 27.91
C VAL A 166 5.63 -15.58 26.50
N ASP A 167 4.97 -16.64 26.02
CA ASP A 167 5.08 -17.07 24.62
C ASP A 167 4.45 -16.02 23.70
N ALA A 168 5.32 -15.30 22.98
CA ALA A 168 4.91 -14.25 22.06
C ALA A 168 3.93 -14.74 20.98
N LEU A 169 4.03 -15.99 20.51
CA LEU A 169 3.12 -16.51 19.49
C LEU A 169 1.73 -16.79 20.06
N ALA A 170 1.64 -17.33 21.28
CA ALA A 170 0.37 -17.52 21.97
C ALA A 170 -0.28 -16.17 22.29
N TRP A 171 0.50 -15.23 22.83
CA TRP A 171 0.06 -13.87 23.10
C TRP A 171 -0.46 -13.15 21.86
N LEU A 172 0.25 -13.24 20.72
CA LEU A 172 -0.21 -12.65 19.45
C LEU A 172 -1.54 -13.24 18.98
N ARG A 173 -1.74 -14.54 19.18
CA ARG A 173 -2.97 -15.24 18.80
C ARG A 173 -4.15 -14.84 19.67
N GLU A 174 -3.93 -14.57 20.95
CA GLU A 174 -4.99 -14.32 21.93
C GLU A 174 -5.29 -12.83 22.09
N GLU A 175 -4.26 -12.01 22.24
CA GLU A 175 -4.37 -10.58 22.58
C GLU A 175 -4.27 -9.64 21.36
N ARG A 176 -3.80 -10.16 20.22
CA ARG A 176 -3.56 -9.39 18.99
C ARG A 176 -4.06 -10.12 17.73
N ALA A 177 -5.05 -11.00 17.86
CA ALA A 177 -5.55 -11.85 16.78
C ALA A 177 -5.93 -11.04 15.51
N SER A 178 -6.74 -9.99 15.67
CA SER A 178 -7.18 -9.13 14.57
C SER A 178 -6.03 -8.38 13.92
N GLN A 179 -5.06 -7.91 14.71
CA GLN A 179 -3.87 -7.25 14.17
C GLN A 179 -2.99 -8.23 13.39
N GLY A 180 -2.77 -9.44 13.91
CA GLY A 180 -2.05 -10.49 13.20
C GLY A 180 -2.76 -10.92 11.91
N ALA A 181 -4.09 -10.98 11.92
CA ALA A 181 -4.91 -11.27 10.75
C ALA A 181 -4.80 -10.16 9.68
N ALA A 182 -4.88 -8.89 10.08
CA ALA A 182 -4.70 -7.76 9.17
C ALA A 182 -3.29 -7.75 8.55
N MET A 183 -2.25 -8.02 9.33
CA MET A 183 -0.88 -8.14 8.83
C MET A 183 -0.70 -9.32 7.87
N ALA A 184 -1.35 -10.46 8.16
CA ALA A 184 -1.35 -11.61 7.26
C ALA A 184 -2.03 -11.27 5.93
N LEU A 185 -3.20 -10.64 5.95
CA LEU A 185 -3.88 -10.16 4.75
C LEU A 185 -2.99 -9.20 3.96
N HIS A 186 -2.43 -8.18 4.63
CA HIS A 186 -1.53 -7.21 4.01
C HIS A 186 -0.34 -7.87 3.32
N ARG A 187 0.32 -8.80 4.03
CA ARG A 187 1.46 -9.54 3.49
C ARG A 187 1.08 -10.38 2.27
N LEU A 188 -0.06 -11.06 2.30
CA LEU A 188 -0.54 -11.82 1.14
C LEU A 188 -0.86 -10.92 -0.04
N MET A 189 -1.50 -9.77 0.18
CA MET A 189 -1.78 -8.79 -0.86
C MET A 189 -0.48 -8.24 -1.45
N GLU A 190 0.53 -7.99 -0.62
CA GLU A 190 1.86 -7.59 -1.04
C GLU A 190 2.69 -8.71 -1.67
N GLN A 191 2.27 -9.98 -1.64
CA GLN A 191 2.95 -11.06 -2.36
C GLN A 191 2.22 -11.43 -3.65
N ALA A 192 0.89 -11.39 -3.64
CA ALA A 192 0.01 -11.54 -4.81
C ALA A 192 0.10 -10.30 -5.70
N ARG A 193 1.22 -10.14 -6.40
CA ARG A 193 1.46 -9.07 -7.35
C ARG A 193 1.59 -9.60 -8.77
N PRO A 194 1.32 -8.76 -9.77
CA PRO A 194 1.71 -9.06 -11.14
C PRO A 194 3.25 -9.20 -11.26
N PRO A 195 3.76 -9.98 -12.22
CA PRO A 195 5.20 -10.10 -12.45
C PRO A 195 5.89 -8.75 -12.70
N LEU A 196 7.16 -8.60 -12.34
CA LEU A 196 7.89 -7.32 -12.49
C LEU A 196 7.87 -6.75 -13.92
N HIS A 197 7.93 -7.61 -14.95
CA HIS A 197 7.86 -7.20 -16.36
C HIS A 197 6.45 -6.77 -16.81
N SER A 198 5.43 -7.07 -16.02
CA SER A 198 4.04 -6.67 -16.27
C SER A 198 3.70 -5.30 -15.68
N LEU A 199 4.59 -4.64 -14.94
CA LEU A 199 4.41 -3.27 -14.44
C LEU A 199 4.24 -2.23 -15.57
N GLN A 200 4.56 -2.62 -16.80
CA GLN A 200 4.21 -1.93 -18.01
C GLN A 200 3.05 -2.67 -18.69
N ILE A 201 2.15 -1.95 -19.36
CA ILE A 201 1.05 -2.55 -20.14
C ILE A 201 1.54 -3.39 -21.35
N GLY A 202 2.85 -3.56 -21.52
CA GLY A 202 3.48 -4.27 -22.63
C GLY A 202 3.33 -3.53 -23.96
N PRO A 203 3.58 -4.23 -25.09
CA PRO A 203 3.37 -3.66 -26.41
C PRO A 203 1.93 -3.17 -26.59
N VAL A 204 1.80 -1.90 -26.94
CA VAL A 204 0.50 -1.26 -27.18
C VAL A 204 -0.09 -1.77 -28.48
N VAL A 205 -1.31 -2.28 -28.40
CA VAL A 205 -2.05 -2.81 -29.55
C VAL A 205 -2.98 -1.74 -30.12
N GLN A 206 -3.59 -0.92 -29.26
CA GLN A 206 -4.49 0.15 -29.67
C GLN A 206 -4.44 1.32 -28.68
N VAL A 207 -4.52 2.53 -29.21
CA VAL A 207 -4.72 3.75 -28.41
C VAL A 207 -6.03 4.41 -28.84
N THR A 208 -6.77 4.90 -27.85
CA THR A 208 -7.97 5.72 -28.05
C THR A 208 -7.73 7.08 -27.41
N PHE A 209 -8.19 8.15 -28.07
CA PHE A 209 -8.11 9.52 -27.55
C PHE A 209 -9.51 10.07 -27.34
N PRO A 210 -10.22 9.70 -26.24
CA PRO A 210 -11.62 10.09 -26.06
C PRO A 210 -11.79 11.60 -25.97
N ARG A 211 -10.80 12.30 -25.38
CA ARG A 211 -10.87 13.73 -25.04
C ARG A 211 -12.17 14.10 -24.30
N ALA A 212 -12.73 13.14 -23.56
CA ALA A 212 -13.97 13.30 -22.83
C ALA A 212 -13.73 14.27 -21.67
N VAL A 213 -14.59 15.29 -21.53
CA VAL A 213 -14.47 16.32 -20.49
C VAL A 213 -15.60 16.17 -19.50
N ILE A 214 -15.26 15.71 -18.30
CA ILE A 214 -16.15 15.68 -17.13
C ILE A 214 -16.02 17.03 -16.44
N ARG A 215 -17.12 17.78 -16.38
CA ARG A 215 -17.18 19.08 -15.71
C ARG A 215 -17.64 18.86 -14.28
N MET A 216 -16.91 19.43 -13.33
CA MET A 216 -17.21 19.37 -11.91
C MET A 216 -17.47 20.76 -11.36
N GLU A 217 -17.86 20.82 -10.10
CA GLU A 217 -18.09 22.07 -9.38
C GLU A 217 -16.87 22.99 -9.37
N ARG A 218 -17.10 24.28 -9.09
CA ARG A 218 -16.08 25.34 -9.08
C ARG A 218 -15.31 25.47 -10.40
N GLY A 219 -15.79 24.84 -11.48
CA GLY A 219 -15.17 24.86 -12.80
C GLY A 219 -13.92 23.99 -12.92
N LEU A 220 -13.76 23.02 -12.03
CA LEU A 220 -12.81 21.93 -12.20
C LEU A 220 -13.23 21.07 -13.40
N ARG A 221 -12.25 20.69 -14.21
CA ARG A 221 -12.44 19.84 -15.39
C ARG A 221 -11.54 18.64 -15.29
N VAL A 222 -12.10 17.46 -15.47
CA VAL A 222 -11.36 16.20 -15.62
C VAL A 222 -11.48 15.80 -17.08
N THR A 223 -10.34 15.70 -17.77
CA THR A 223 -10.28 15.27 -19.16
C THR A 223 -9.65 13.89 -19.23
N VAL A 224 -10.33 12.93 -19.85
CA VAL A 224 -9.73 11.66 -20.23
C VAL A 224 -9.01 11.87 -21.55
N ASP A 225 -7.68 12.03 -21.49
CA ASP A 225 -6.86 12.35 -22.65
C ASP A 225 -6.68 11.12 -23.55
N GLU A 226 -6.39 9.97 -22.95
CA GLU A 226 -5.92 8.77 -23.64
C GLU A 226 -6.28 7.50 -22.88
N VAL A 227 -6.63 6.44 -23.60
CA VAL A 227 -6.71 5.06 -23.11
C VAL A 227 -5.88 4.18 -24.05
N ALA A 228 -4.83 3.55 -23.53
CA ALA A 228 -3.99 2.63 -24.27
C ALA A 228 -4.24 1.20 -23.81
N PHE A 229 -4.42 0.31 -24.78
CA PHE A 229 -4.62 -1.12 -24.59
C PHE A 229 -3.37 -1.85 -25.05
N GLY A 230 -2.70 -2.52 -24.11
CA GLY A 230 -1.51 -3.30 -24.38
C GLY A 230 -1.69 -4.78 -24.06
N LYS A 231 -0.71 -5.59 -24.48
CA LYS A 231 -0.75 -7.04 -24.26
C LYS A 231 -0.67 -7.45 -22.78
N GLY A 232 -0.15 -6.59 -21.92
CA GLY A 232 -0.01 -6.83 -20.49
C GLY A 232 -1.03 -6.07 -19.64
N GLY A 233 -1.77 -5.10 -20.19
CA GLY A 233 -2.65 -4.26 -19.39
C GLY A 233 -3.32 -3.11 -20.12
N THR A 234 -4.01 -2.28 -19.36
CA THR A 234 -4.69 -1.06 -19.84
C THR A 234 -4.15 0.16 -19.10
N LEU A 235 -3.77 1.20 -19.83
CA LEU A 235 -3.32 2.48 -19.27
C LEU A 235 -4.36 3.55 -19.55
N ILE A 236 -4.78 4.29 -18.53
CA ILE A 236 -5.58 5.50 -18.69
C ILE A 236 -4.78 6.73 -18.30
N THR A 237 -4.86 7.76 -19.13
CA THR A 237 -4.31 9.07 -18.85
C THR A 237 -5.43 10.09 -18.67
N VAL A 238 -5.46 10.73 -17.52
CA VAL A 238 -6.41 11.78 -17.18
C VAL A 238 -5.70 13.08 -16.82
N ARG A 239 -6.35 14.20 -17.11
CA ARG A 239 -5.85 15.53 -16.76
C ARG A 239 -6.92 16.30 -16.01
N THR A 240 -6.61 16.75 -14.80
CA THR A 240 -7.42 17.73 -14.09
C THR A 240 -6.95 19.14 -14.42
N ARG A 241 -7.89 20.07 -14.56
CA ARG A 241 -7.62 21.49 -14.77
C ARG A 241 -8.62 22.34 -14.00
N ILE A 242 -8.12 23.33 -13.27
CA ILE A 242 -8.93 24.37 -12.64
C ILE A 242 -8.30 25.74 -12.86
N ARG A 243 -9.12 26.78 -13.03
CA ARG A 243 -8.61 28.15 -13.13
C ARG A 243 -7.87 28.50 -11.84
N ALA A 244 -6.64 29.01 -11.94
CA ALA A 244 -5.81 29.35 -10.77
C ALA A 244 -6.47 30.36 -9.83
N ARG A 245 -7.39 31.19 -10.34
CA ARG A 245 -8.20 32.12 -9.54
C ARG A 245 -9.33 31.51 -8.73
N ARG A 246 -9.68 30.24 -9.00
CA ARG A 246 -10.75 29.50 -8.32
C ARG A 246 -10.23 28.47 -7.33
N LEU A 247 -8.91 28.39 -7.15
CA LEU A 247 -8.32 27.57 -6.11
C LEU A 247 -8.68 28.16 -4.74
N PRO A 248 -9.18 27.35 -3.80
CA PRO A 248 -9.36 27.77 -2.42
C PRO A 248 -7.99 28.06 -1.79
N GLY A 249 -7.93 29.01 -0.85
CA GLY A 249 -6.70 29.34 -0.12
C GLY A 249 -5.86 30.50 -0.69
N ARG A 250 -6.44 31.41 -1.49
CA ARG A 250 -5.73 32.61 -2.01
C ARG A 250 -5.24 33.62 -0.95
N GLY A 251 -5.42 33.35 0.34
CA GLY A 251 -4.85 34.12 1.46
C GLY A 251 -3.58 33.45 1.96
N ASP A 252 -3.74 32.49 2.88
CA ASP A 252 -2.63 31.98 3.69
C ASP A 252 -1.94 30.73 3.12
N LEU A 253 -2.52 30.09 2.08
CA LEU A 253 -2.02 28.84 1.51
C LEU A 253 -1.19 29.09 0.24
N HIS A 254 0.08 28.73 0.32
CA HIS A 254 1.04 28.79 -0.77
C HIS A 254 1.23 27.41 -1.43
N HIS A 255 1.72 27.40 -2.68
CA HIS A 255 1.97 26.18 -3.46
C HIS A 255 0.75 25.24 -3.63
N VAL A 256 -0.45 25.82 -3.71
CA VAL A 256 -1.70 25.08 -3.89
C VAL A 256 -1.72 24.31 -5.21
N LEU A 257 -1.63 22.99 -5.14
CA LEU A 257 -1.71 22.08 -6.28
C LEU A 257 -2.92 21.15 -6.15
N PRO A 258 -3.65 20.89 -7.25
CA PRO A 258 -4.72 19.91 -7.25
C PRO A 258 -4.15 18.52 -6.97
N ARG A 259 -4.84 17.78 -6.10
CA ARG A 259 -4.56 16.41 -5.72
C ARG A 259 -5.80 15.57 -5.92
N TRP A 260 -5.80 14.81 -7.00
CA TRP A 260 -6.78 13.78 -7.25
C TRP A 260 -6.08 12.43 -7.48
N PRO A 261 -6.45 11.35 -6.75
CA PRO A 261 -5.90 10.02 -6.94
C PRO A 261 -6.29 9.36 -8.28
N GLY A 262 -7.05 10.03 -9.15
CA GLY A 262 -7.44 9.48 -10.44
C GLY A 262 -8.39 8.27 -10.31
N PHE A 263 -8.43 7.46 -11.37
CA PHE A 263 -9.15 6.20 -11.36
C PHE A 263 -8.31 5.14 -10.64
N ASN A 264 -8.91 4.45 -9.66
CA ASN A 264 -8.23 3.45 -8.83
C ASN A 264 -8.85 2.05 -8.97
N GLN A 265 -9.88 1.91 -9.80
CA GLN A 265 -10.56 0.66 -10.11
C GLN A 265 -10.89 0.60 -11.59
N LEU A 266 -10.88 -0.61 -12.13
CA LEU A 266 -11.27 -0.92 -13.49
C LEU A 266 -12.09 -2.21 -13.48
N VAL A 267 -13.25 -2.18 -14.13
CA VAL A 267 -14.17 -3.30 -14.27
C VAL A 267 -14.65 -3.40 -15.71
N ASP A 268 -14.76 -4.61 -16.26
CA ASP A 268 -15.35 -4.82 -17.58
C ASP A 268 -16.85 -5.16 -17.53
N ASP A 269 -17.48 -5.27 -18.70
CA ASP A 269 -18.89 -5.63 -18.85
C ASP A 269 -19.20 -7.12 -18.57
N LEU A 270 -18.18 -7.96 -18.38
CA LEU A 270 -18.30 -9.35 -17.95
C LEU A 270 -18.19 -9.50 -16.42
N GLY A 271 -17.91 -8.40 -15.71
CA GLY A 271 -17.76 -8.37 -14.26
C GLY A 271 -16.34 -8.63 -13.76
N HIS A 272 -15.36 -8.77 -14.65
CA HIS A 272 -13.97 -8.91 -14.22
C HIS A 272 -13.41 -7.59 -13.71
N ARG A 273 -12.52 -7.68 -12.73
CA ARG A 273 -11.81 -6.55 -12.13
C ARG A 273 -10.32 -6.64 -12.42
N TYR A 274 -9.68 -5.48 -12.50
CA TYR A 274 -8.27 -5.39 -12.89
C TYR A 274 -7.46 -4.72 -11.78
N LEU A 275 -6.26 -5.25 -11.51
CA LEU A 275 -5.33 -4.77 -10.51
C LEU A 275 -4.69 -3.45 -10.95
N LEU A 276 -4.79 -2.42 -10.12
CA LEU A 276 -3.99 -1.20 -10.27
C LEU A 276 -2.52 -1.52 -9.97
N GLN A 277 -1.65 -1.36 -10.96
CA GLN A 277 -0.22 -1.64 -10.83
C GLN A 277 0.60 -0.40 -10.55
N HIS A 278 0.32 0.67 -11.29
CA HIS A 278 1.19 1.82 -11.35
C HIS A 278 0.40 3.11 -11.42
N TYR A 279 0.94 4.11 -10.75
CA TYR A 279 0.37 5.44 -10.64
C TYR A 279 1.47 6.48 -10.83
N GLU A 280 1.33 7.29 -11.87
CA GLU A 280 2.26 8.37 -12.20
C GLU A 280 1.52 9.69 -12.26
N GLY A 281 1.91 10.62 -11.40
CA GLY A 281 1.28 11.93 -11.28
C GLY A 281 2.24 13.08 -11.43
N GLU A 282 1.88 14.01 -12.30
CA GLU A 282 2.58 15.29 -12.47
C GLU A 282 1.61 16.42 -12.18
N ALA A 283 1.94 17.25 -11.20
CA ALA A 283 1.18 18.46 -10.90
C ALA A 283 1.96 19.68 -11.37
N GLY A 284 1.25 20.66 -11.91
CA GLY A 284 1.84 21.88 -12.44
C GLY A 284 0.88 23.06 -12.33
N ARG A 285 1.45 24.26 -12.40
CA ARG A 285 0.69 25.51 -12.36
C ARG A 285 1.24 26.47 -13.39
N THR A 286 0.32 27.10 -14.10
CA THR A 286 0.56 28.24 -15.00
C THR A 286 -0.09 29.49 -14.41
N LEU A 287 0.08 30.65 -15.07
CA LEU A 287 -0.57 31.90 -14.68
C LEU A 287 -2.11 31.76 -14.58
N TRP A 288 -2.70 30.92 -15.44
CA TRP A 288 -4.15 30.82 -15.61
C TRP A 288 -4.77 29.54 -15.06
N TRP A 289 -4.00 28.44 -15.03
CA TRP A 289 -4.49 27.11 -14.72
C TRP A 289 -3.58 26.39 -13.73
N ALA A 290 -4.18 25.71 -12.78
CA ALA A 290 -3.54 24.62 -12.06
C ALA A 290 -3.99 23.30 -12.68
N THR A 291 -3.04 22.41 -12.90
CA THR A 291 -3.25 21.19 -13.67
C THR A 291 -2.57 20.01 -13.00
N GLN A 292 -3.19 18.84 -13.07
CA GLN A 292 -2.56 17.57 -12.70
C GLN A 292 -2.75 16.62 -13.88
N ARG A 293 -1.70 15.95 -14.33
CA ARG A 293 -1.78 14.83 -15.27
C ARG A 293 -1.53 13.56 -14.49
N MET A 294 -2.41 12.58 -14.68
CA MET A 294 -2.38 11.32 -13.98
C MET A 294 -2.42 10.15 -14.95
N ARG A 295 -1.62 9.13 -14.66
CA ARG A 295 -1.56 7.88 -15.38
C ARG A 295 -1.80 6.72 -14.42
N ALA A 296 -2.74 5.86 -14.77
CA ALA A 296 -3.07 4.66 -14.00
C ALA A 296 -3.01 3.44 -14.93
N ALA A 297 -2.18 2.46 -14.57
CA ALA A 297 -2.04 1.20 -15.31
C ALA A 297 -2.74 0.06 -14.57
N PHE A 298 -3.51 -0.73 -15.31
CA PHE A 298 -4.29 -1.84 -14.82
C PHE A 298 -3.87 -3.15 -15.49
N TYR A 299 -3.83 -4.22 -14.69
CA TYR A 299 -3.43 -5.58 -15.09
C TYR A 299 -4.53 -6.59 -14.77
N PRO A 300 -4.71 -7.63 -15.60
CA PRO A 300 -3.99 -7.94 -16.84
C PRO A 300 -4.52 -7.16 -18.05
N SER A 301 -4.18 -7.60 -19.26
CA SER A 301 -4.86 -7.19 -20.48
C SER A 301 -6.36 -7.47 -20.39
N VAL A 302 -7.13 -6.73 -21.20
CA VAL A 302 -8.59 -6.85 -21.24
C VAL A 302 -9.00 -8.29 -21.53
N ALA A 303 -9.99 -8.77 -20.78
CA ALA A 303 -10.51 -10.14 -20.92
C ALA A 303 -11.04 -10.37 -22.35
N PRO A 304 -10.77 -11.55 -22.95
CA PRO A 304 -11.35 -11.90 -24.24
C PRO A 304 -12.87 -11.80 -24.22
N GLY A 305 -13.43 -11.08 -25.20
CA GLY A 305 -14.88 -10.88 -25.32
C GLY A 305 -15.46 -9.70 -24.54
N ALA A 306 -14.69 -9.05 -23.66
CA ALA A 306 -15.13 -7.79 -23.05
C ALA A 306 -15.33 -6.71 -24.12
N THR A 307 -16.45 -6.00 -24.06
CA THR A 307 -16.79 -4.96 -25.04
C THR A 307 -16.75 -3.55 -24.45
N ARG A 308 -16.70 -3.43 -23.12
CA ARG A 308 -16.68 -2.16 -22.43
C ARG A 308 -15.85 -2.22 -21.15
N LEU A 309 -15.09 -1.16 -20.90
CA LEU A 309 -14.43 -0.93 -19.63
C LEU A 309 -15.10 0.22 -18.87
N THR A 310 -15.20 0.08 -17.56
CA THR A 310 -15.63 1.11 -16.62
C THR A 310 -14.48 1.44 -15.66
N PHE A 311 -13.97 2.66 -15.76
CA PHE A 311 -13.00 3.22 -14.83
C PHE A 311 -13.75 3.89 -13.68
N ILE A 312 -13.35 3.56 -12.45
CA ILE A 312 -14.00 4.06 -11.23
C ILE A 312 -12.95 4.74 -10.36
N ALA A 313 -13.24 5.98 -9.96
CA ALA A 313 -12.47 6.73 -8.98
C ALA A 313 -13.27 6.73 -7.68
N SER A 314 -12.77 5.99 -6.70
CA SER A 314 -13.45 5.73 -5.42
C SER A 314 -13.13 6.78 -4.34
N ALA A 315 -12.44 7.86 -4.70
CA ALA A 315 -12.23 8.96 -3.78
C ALA A 315 -13.57 9.65 -3.50
N GLU A 316 -13.79 10.10 -2.27
CA GLU A 316 -14.96 10.92 -1.94
C GLU A 316 -14.80 12.35 -2.47
N SER A 317 -13.55 12.79 -2.67
CA SER A 317 -13.22 14.16 -3.01
C SER A 317 -12.01 14.33 -3.92
N ILE A 318 -11.95 15.50 -4.55
CA ILE A 318 -10.74 16.09 -5.11
C ILE A 318 -10.29 17.17 -4.14
N GLU A 319 -9.03 17.16 -3.79
CA GLU A 319 -8.45 18.08 -2.82
C GLU A 319 -7.45 19.01 -3.51
N VAL A 320 -7.08 20.08 -2.82
CA VAL A 320 -5.83 20.78 -3.08
C VAL A 320 -4.94 20.68 -1.85
N ALA A 321 -3.64 20.51 -2.09
CA ALA A 321 -2.63 20.52 -1.05
C ALA A 321 -1.82 21.81 -1.16
N GLY A 322 -1.61 22.50 -0.04
CA GLY A 322 -0.79 23.71 0.05
C GLY A 322 -0.13 23.85 1.42
N PHE A 323 0.73 24.83 1.58
CA PHE A 323 1.43 25.10 2.84
C PHE A 323 1.05 26.47 3.37
N ARG A 324 0.75 26.59 4.67
CA ARG A 324 0.59 27.91 5.30
C ARG A 324 1.93 28.61 5.43
N LEU A 325 2.02 29.88 5.04
CA LEU A 325 3.19 30.71 5.29
C LEU A 325 2.81 32.01 6.03
N PRO A 326 3.61 32.46 7.02
CA PRO A 326 4.73 31.74 7.61
C PRO A 326 4.26 30.49 8.38
N GLY A 327 4.99 29.39 8.24
CA GLY A 327 4.64 28.08 8.82
C GLY A 327 5.77 27.53 9.68
N PRO A 328 5.54 26.42 10.40
CA PRO A 328 6.58 25.76 11.21
C PRO A 328 7.76 25.28 10.34
N GLU A 329 8.93 25.03 10.94
CA GLU A 329 10.14 24.53 10.24
C GLU A 329 9.91 23.26 9.40
N ARG A 330 8.88 22.47 9.75
CA ARG A 330 8.39 21.34 8.96
C ARG A 330 6.90 21.51 8.69
N PRO A 331 6.51 22.27 7.65
CA PRO A 331 5.12 22.50 7.35
C PRO A 331 4.53 21.23 6.73
N GLU A 332 3.48 20.68 7.35
CA GLU A 332 2.68 19.64 6.72
C GLU A 332 1.73 20.27 5.69
N PRO A 333 1.52 19.64 4.53
CA PRO A 333 0.61 20.17 3.54
C PRO A 333 -0.82 20.11 4.06
N GLU A 334 -1.45 21.27 4.20
CA GLU A 334 -2.87 21.39 4.50
C GLU A 334 -3.67 20.97 3.28
N ARG A 335 -4.68 20.13 3.51
CA ARG A 335 -5.57 19.62 2.49
C ARG A 335 -6.89 20.35 2.57
N VAL A 336 -7.29 20.95 1.46
CA VAL A 336 -8.55 21.67 1.35
C VAL A 336 -9.42 20.98 0.31
N LEU A 337 -10.64 20.64 0.70
CA LEU A 337 -11.65 20.07 -0.19
C LEU A 337 -11.91 21.02 -1.37
N LEU A 338 -11.58 20.55 -2.57
CA LEU A 338 -11.82 21.31 -3.80
C LEU A 338 -13.22 21.04 -4.35
N ALA A 339 -13.57 19.76 -4.49
CA ALA A 339 -14.87 19.31 -4.97
C ALA A 339 -15.17 17.91 -4.44
N GLU A 340 -16.43 17.64 -4.11
CA GLU A 340 -16.91 16.27 -3.89
C GLU A 340 -17.10 15.56 -5.22
N LEU A 341 -16.87 14.25 -5.24
CA LEU A 341 -17.17 13.43 -6.40
C LEU A 341 -18.68 13.10 -6.41
N PRO A 342 -19.37 13.15 -7.57
CA PRO A 342 -20.79 12.80 -7.65
C PRO A 342 -21.05 11.42 -7.05
N GLN A 343 -22.04 11.28 -6.16
CA GLN A 343 -22.33 9.98 -5.51
C GLN A 343 -21.10 9.35 -4.82
N ARG A 344 -20.12 10.18 -4.39
CA ARG A 344 -18.83 9.75 -3.84
C ARG A 344 -18.00 8.83 -4.75
N SER A 345 -18.30 8.77 -6.04
CA SER A 345 -17.48 8.04 -7.01
C SER A 345 -17.64 8.59 -8.42
N LEU A 346 -16.53 8.72 -9.15
CA LEU A 346 -16.58 9.10 -10.56
C LEU A 346 -16.41 7.86 -11.44
N ARG A 347 -17.40 7.60 -12.30
CA ARG A 347 -17.39 6.50 -13.25
C ARG A 347 -17.27 7.04 -14.68
N TRP A 348 -16.41 6.41 -15.48
CA TRP A 348 -16.26 6.72 -16.89
C TRP A 348 -16.10 5.44 -17.71
N GLN A 349 -16.75 5.38 -18.87
CA GLN A 349 -16.81 4.18 -19.70
C GLN A 349 -16.17 4.39 -21.06
N VAL A 350 -15.58 3.33 -21.60
CA VAL A 350 -15.04 3.28 -22.96
C VAL A 350 -15.33 1.93 -23.61
N ALA A 351 -15.63 1.95 -24.90
CA ALA A 351 -15.74 0.73 -25.69
C ALA A 351 -14.35 0.09 -25.88
N VAL A 352 -14.28 -1.23 -25.77
CA VAL A 352 -13.07 -2.01 -26.07
C VAL A 352 -12.95 -2.15 -27.60
N PRO A 353 -11.89 -1.60 -28.21
CA PRO A 353 -11.66 -1.72 -29.64
C PRO A 353 -11.51 -3.19 -30.06
N ALA A 354 -11.99 -3.57 -31.24
CA ALA A 354 -11.93 -4.96 -31.71
C ALA A 354 -10.52 -5.56 -31.71
N ARG A 355 -9.48 -4.75 -31.91
CA ARG A 355 -8.07 -5.17 -31.87
C ARG A 355 -7.53 -5.44 -30.46
N ALA A 356 -8.24 -5.00 -29.43
CA ALA A 356 -7.89 -5.15 -28.03
C ALA A 356 -8.78 -6.17 -27.29
N ARG A 357 -9.64 -6.89 -28.04
CA ARG A 357 -10.47 -7.99 -27.56
C ARG A 357 -9.76 -9.32 -27.66
#